data_AF-A0A834AHE0-F1
#
_entry.id   AF-A0A834AHE0-F1
#
_cell.length_a   1.000
_cell.length_b   1.000
_cell.length_c   1.000
_cell.angle_alpha   90.00
_cell.angle_beta   90.00
_cell.angle_gamma   90.00
#
_symmetry.space_group_name_H-M   'P 1'
#
loop_
_entity.id
_entity.type
_entity.pdbx_description
1 polymer ?
#
loop_
_entity_poly.entity_id
_entity_poly.type
_entity_poly.pdbx_seq_one_letter_code
_entity_poly.pdbx_strand_id
1 'polypeptide(L)'
;MAPKVKKEAPATPKAKAKALKAKKAVLKGIHSHTHTHTKKKIHMSPTFRRPKTLWLRRQPKYAQKSTPRRNKLDHYDIIKFPLTTESAMKKIKDNNTLVFIVDVKANKHQIKQAMKTLCDIGVAKVKP
;
A
#
# COMPACT_ATOMS: atom_id res chain seq x y z
N MET A 1 -80.99 1.22 -26.86
CA MET A 1 -79.81 1.21 -27.74
C MET A 1 -79.24 2.63 -27.77
N ALA A 2 -78.10 2.87 -27.12
CA ALA A 2 -77.33 4.12 -27.18
C ALA A 2 -75.84 3.78 -26.93
N PRO A 3 -74.89 4.25 -27.76
CA PRO A 3 -73.53 3.72 -27.77
C PRO A 3 -72.62 4.32 -26.69
N LYS A 4 -71.75 3.48 -26.10
CA LYS A 4 -70.65 3.87 -25.21
C LYS A 4 -69.59 4.67 -25.96
N VAL A 5 -69.33 5.90 -25.52
CA VAL A 5 -68.17 6.70 -25.95
C VAL A 5 -66.92 6.21 -25.21
N LYS A 6 -65.95 5.67 -25.95
CA LYS A 6 -64.59 5.40 -25.45
C LYS A 6 -63.82 6.71 -25.37
N LYS A 7 -63.32 7.04 -24.18
CA LYS A 7 -62.45 8.19 -23.93
C LYS A 7 -61.02 7.83 -24.37
N GLU A 8 -60.56 8.41 -25.47
CA GLU A 8 -59.16 8.28 -25.92
C GLU A 8 -58.21 9.06 -25.01
N ALA A 9 -57.06 8.46 -24.70
CA ALA A 9 -56.00 9.08 -23.91
C ALA A 9 -55.31 10.20 -24.71
N PRO A 10 -54.89 11.30 -24.06
CA PRO A 10 -54.27 12.42 -24.76
C PRO A 10 -52.92 12.00 -25.36
N ALA A 11 -52.85 11.99 -26.69
CA ALA A 11 -51.62 11.77 -27.43
C ALA A 11 -50.56 12.77 -26.95
N THR A 12 -49.45 12.26 -26.39
CA THR A 12 -48.33 13.13 -26.03
C THR A 12 -47.89 13.92 -27.28
N PRO A 13 -47.77 15.26 -27.18
CA PRO A 13 -47.51 16.07 -28.37
C PRO A 13 -46.17 15.65 -28.96
N LYS A 14 -46.17 15.30 -30.25
CA LYS A 14 -45.01 14.81 -31.02
C LYS A 14 -43.73 15.65 -30.80
N ALA A 15 -43.88 16.92 -30.43
CA ALA A 15 -42.80 17.84 -30.04
C ALA A 15 -42.01 17.39 -28.79
N LYS A 16 -42.69 16.90 -27.73
CA LYS A 16 -42.02 16.43 -26.50
C LYS A 16 -41.17 15.18 -26.76
N ALA A 17 -41.67 14.26 -27.59
CA ALA A 17 -40.94 13.07 -27.99
C ALA A 17 -39.68 13.41 -28.82
N LYS A 18 -39.78 14.38 -29.76
CA LYS A 18 -38.63 14.88 -30.52
C LYS A 18 -37.59 15.56 -29.61
N ALA A 19 -38.02 16.38 -28.66
CA ALA A 19 -37.13 17.05 -27.70
C ALA A 19 -36.38 16.04 -26.81
N LEU A 20 -37.07 15.02 -26.31
CA LEU A 20 -36.45 13.95 -25.52
C LEU A 20 -35.48 13.10 -26.36
N LYS A 21 -35.77 12.87 -27.65
CA LYS A 21 -34.86 12.17 -28.58
C LYS A 21 -33.62 13.01 -28.88
N ALA A 22 -33.77 14.31 -29.08
CA ALA A 22 -32.65 15.25 -29.28
C ALA A 22 -31.76 15.34 -28.03
N LYS A 23 -32.34 15.49 -26.84
CA LYS A 23 -31.58 15.49 -25.57
C LYS A 23 -30.79 14.19 -25.38
N LYS A 24 -31.39 13.04 -25.70
CA LYS A 24 -30.72 11.72 -25.66
C LYS A 24 -29.62 11.59 -26.71
N ALA A 25 -29.79 12.16 -27.90
CA ALA A 25 -28.78 12.14 -28.96
C ALA A 25 -27.56 13.02 -28.62
N VAL A 26 -27.78 14.18 -28.01
CA VAL A 26 -26.70 15.07 -27.53
C VAL A 26 -25.88 14.39 -26.43
N LEU A 27 -26.53 13.79 -25.43
CA LEU A 27 -25.84 13.05 -24.36
C LEU A 27 -25.06 11.85 -24.90
N LYS A 28 -25.60 11.10 -25.87
CA LYS A 28 -24.91 9.99 -26.52
C LYS A 28 -23.73 10.45 -27.39
N GLY A 29 -23.85 11.56 -28.10
CA GLY A 29 -22.77 12.14 -28.92
C GLY A 29 -21.61 12.74 -28.11
N ILE A 30 -21.82 13.02 -26.83
CA ILE A 30 -20.76 13.42 -25.90
C ILE A 30 -19.96 12.19 -25.42
N HIS A 31 -20.62 11.04 -25.26
CA HIS A 31 -19.99 9.79 -24.83
C HIS A 31 -19.16 9.09 -25.91
N SER A 32 -19.34 9.44 -27.19
CA SER A 32 -18.49 8.94 -28.30
C SER A 32 -17.12 9.62 -28.37
N HIS A 33 -16.86 10.62 -27.53
CA HIS A 33 -15.54 11.25 -27.44
C HIS A 33 -14.53 10.42 -26.61
N THR A 34 -14.87 9.16 -26.34
CA THR A 34 -13.94 8.14 -25.85
C THR A 34 -12.98 7.72 -26.96
N HIS A 35 -11.90 8.50 -27.08
CA HIS A 35 -10.59 8.11 -27.60
C HIS A 35 -10.43 7.65 -29.07
N THR A 36 -11.47 7.36 -29.85
CA THR A 36 -11.27 6.61 -31.12
C THR A 36 -11.91 7.15 -32.39
N HIS A 37 -12.94 8.02 -32.37
CA HIS A 37 -13.51 8.48 -33.64
C HIS A 37 -13.80 10.00 -33.67
N THR A 38 -13.04 10.72 -34.51
CA THR A 38 -13.38 12.03 -35.13
C THR A 38 -13.29 13.34 -34.33
N LYS A 39 -12.25 13.55 -33.52
CA LYS A 39 -11.74 14.90 -33.18
C LYS A 39 -10.29 14.79 -32.71
N LYS A 40 -9.38 15.56 -33.29
CA LYS A 40 -7.96 15.61 -32.86
C LYS A 40 -7.93 15.85 -31.35
N LYS A 41 -7.16 15.06 -30.60
CA LYS A 41 -6.97 15.32 -29.16
C LYS A 41 -6.29 16.66 -28.99
N ILE A 42 -6.90 17.56 -28.22
CA ILE A 42 -6.36 18.89 -28.00
C ILE A 42 -5.34 18.82 -26.86
N HIS A 43 -4.10 19.20 -27.14
CA HIS A 43 -3.03 19.32 -26.16
C HIS A 43 -2.97 20.78 -25.69
N MET A 44 -3.20 21.03 -24.40
CA MET A 44 -3.19 22.38 -23.80
C MET A 44 -1.79 22.89 -23.48
N SER A 45 -0.80 21.99 -23.40
CA SER A 45 0.60 22.34 -23.15
C SER A 45 1.41 22.29 -24.45
N PRO A 46 2.32 23.25 -24.69
CA PRO A 46 3.22 23.21 -25.85
C PRO A 46 4.27 22.09 -25.74
N THR A 47 4.54 21.60 -24.52
CA THR A 47 5.50 20.51 -24.27
C THR A 47 4.84 19.15 -24.39
N PHE A 48 5.37 18.28 -25.26
CA PHE A 48 4.96 16.88 -25.33
C PHE A 48 5.61 16.08 -24.20
N ARG A 49 4.81 15.43 -23.35
CA ARG A 49 5.29 14.55 -22.28
C ARG A 49 4.95 13.10 -22.60
N ARG A 50 5.88 12.18 -22.28
CA ARG A 50 5.63 10.75 -22.42
C ARG A 50 4.37 10.37 -21.62
N PRO A 51 3.36 9.74 -22.24
CA PRO A 51 2.19 9.29 -21.50
C PRO A 51 2.59 8.23 -20.48
N LYS A 52 1.85 8.16 -19.37
CA LYS A 52 2.02 7.07 -18.40
C LYS A 52 1.53 5.78 -19.03
N THR A 53 2.41 4.80 -19.08
CA THR A 53 2.10 3.45 -19.56
C THR A 53 1.95 2.49 -18.39
N LEU A 54 1.25 1.37 -18.59
CA LEU A 54 1.18 0.31 -17.59
C LEU A 54 2.58 -0.29 -17.37
N TRP A 55 3.04 -0.33 -16.12
CA TRP A 55 4.28 -0.99 -15.73
C TRP A 55 3.95 -2.26 -14.97
N LEU A 56 4.11 -3.40 -15.63
CA LEU A 56 3.88 -4.70 -15.00
C LEU A 56 5.00 -5.01 -14.01
N ARG A 57 4.63 -5.63 -12.88
CA ARG A 57 5.62 -6.17 -11.94
C ARG A 57 6.33 -7.37 -12.57
N ARG A 58 7.60 -7.56 -12.22
CA ARG A 58 8.37 -8.73 -12.69
C ARG A 58 7.74 -10.01 -12.16
N GLN A 59 7.47 -10.96 -13.06
CA GLN A 59 7.04 -12.33 -12.74
C GLN A 59 8.09 -13.31 -13.30
N PRO A 60 9.14 -13.65 -12.54
CA PRO A 60 10.17 -14.58 -13.00
C PRO A 60 9.59 -16.00 -13.12
N LYS A 61 9.98 -16.74 -14.16
CA LYS A 61 9.50 -18.11 -14.40
C LYS A 61 10.04 -19.14 -13.40
N TYR A 62 11.15 -18.83 -12.75
CA TYR A 62 11.81 -19.67 -11.76
C TYR A 62 12.44 -18.80 -10.66
N ALA A 63 12.65 -19.36 -9.48
CA ALA A 63 13.30 -18.66 -8.38
C ALA A 63 14.79 -18.44 -8.67
N GLN A 64 15.32 -17.25 -8.38
CA GLN A 64 16.75 -16.94 -8.57
C GLN A 64 17.68 -17.68 -7.60
N LYS A 65 17.14 -18.13 -6.46
CA LYS A 65 17.85 -18.94 -5.45
C LYS A 65 16.95 -20.09 -5.09
N SER A 66 17.53 -21.27 -4.94
CA SER A 66 16.80 -22.48 -4.54
C SER A 66 16.28 -22.38 -3.11
N THR A 67 17.05 -21.79 -2.19
CA THR A 67 16.67 -21.66 -0.78
C THR A 67 16.76 -20.22 -0.27
N PRO A 68 15.90 -19.84 0.70
CA PRO A 68 16.04 -18.58 1.40
C PRO A 68 17.33 -18.56 2.24
N ARG A 69 17.92 -17.38 2.41
CA ARG A 69 19.10 -17.22 3.27
C ARG A 69 18.71 -17.31 4.74
N ARG A 70 19.48 -18.06 5.52
CA ARG A 70 19.37 -18.04 7.00
C ARG A 70 19.81 -16.69 7.55
N ASN A 71 19.20 -16.27 8.66
CA ASN A 71 19.71 -15.14 9.43
C ASN A 71 21.06 -15.53 10.07
N LYS A 72 22.05 -14.65 9.98
CA LYS A 72 23.39 -14.84 10.57
C LYS A 72 23.61 -14.03 11.85
N LEU A 73 22.64 -13.21 12.24
CA LEU A 73 22.66 -12.46 13.49
C LEU A 73 21.47 -12.96 14.30
N ASP A 74 21.64 -14.14 14.90
CA ASP A 74 20.67 -14.70 15.82
C ASP A 74 20.86 -14.11 17.24
N HIS A 75 20.05 -14.57 18.20
CA HIS A 75 20.07 -14.01 19.55
C HIS A 75 21.40 -14.30 20.29
N TYR A 76 22.04 -15.42 20.01
CA TYR A 76 23.31 -15.82 20.62
C TYR A 76 24.50 -15.09 19.97
N ASP A 77 24.44 -14.84 18.67
CA ASP A 77 25.42 -14.01 17.96
C ASP A 77 25.35 -12.55 18.43
N ILE A 78 24.14 -12.05 18.73
CA ILE A 78 23.95 -10.69 19.25
C ILE A 78 24.57 -10.56 20.65
N ILE A 79 24.22 -11.43 21.61
CA ILE A 79 24.67 -11.34 23.00
C ILE A 79 25.83 -12.31 23.22
N LYS A 80 27.05 -11.79 23.32
CA LYS A 80 28.26 -12.64 23.39
C LYS A 80 28.51 -13.13 24.81
N PHE A 81 28.66 -12.21 25.76
CA PHE A 81 28.88 -12.56 27.17
C PHE A 81 28.57 -11.38 28.10
N PRO A 82 28.21 -11.64 29.37
CA PRO A 82 28.08 -10.61 30.38
C PRO A 82 29.44 -10.03 30.74
N LEU A 83 29.48 -8.72 31.03
CA LEU A 83 30.69 -8.07 31.53
C LEU A 83 30.72 -8.15 33.06
N THR A 84 31.73 -8.79 33.62
CA THR A 84 31.86 -9.07 35.06
C THR A 84 32.94 -8.24 35.74
N THR A 85 33.15 -6.98 35.31
CA THR A 85 34.08 -6.05 35.96
C THR A 85 33.47 -5.47 37.23
N GLU A 86 34.30 -4.95 38.14
CA GLU A 86 33.82 -4.31 39.39
C GLU A 86 32.80 -3.19 39.11
N SER A 87 33.05 -2.39 38.07
CA SER A 87 32.15 -1.31 37.65
C SER A 87 30.82 -1.84 37.08
N ALA A 88 30.84 -2.98 36.39
CA ALA A 88 29.62 -3.64 35.93
C ALA A 88 28.84 -4.25 37.10
N MET A 89 29.53 -4.93 38.02
CA MET A 89 28.93 -5.48 39.23
C MET A 89 28.28 -4.39 40.10
N LYS A 90 28.91 -3.22 40.20
CA LYS A 90 28.32 -2.04 40.86
C LYS A 90 27.04 -1.57 40.18
N LYS A 91 27.01 -1.53 38.84
CA LYS A 91 25.81 -1.16 38.06
C LYS A 91 24.63 -2.14 38.22
N ILE A 92 24.92 -3.41 38.50
CA ILE A 92 23.89 -4.42 38.78
C ILE A 92 23.20 -4.11 40.11
N LYS A 93 23.99 -3.81 41.15
CA LYS A 93 23.48 -3.53 42.50
C LYS A 93 22.78 -2.17 42.59
N ASP A 94 23.43 -1.11 42.11
CA ASP A 94 22.99 0.26 42.38
C ASP A 94 21.82 0.69 41.47
N ASN A 95 21.81 0.24 40.21
CA ASN A 95 20.90 0.75 39.18
C ASN A 95 19.99 -0.31 38.57
N ASN A 96 20.10 -1.58 39.00
CA ASN A 96 19.44 -2.71 38.37
C ASN A 96 19.71 -2.77 36.85
N THR A 97 20.97 -2.57 36.46
CA THR A 97 21.39 -2.63 35.04
C THR A 97 22.42 -3.73 34.80
N LEU A 98 22.11 -4.62 33.86
CA LEU A 98 23.03 -5.64 33.37
C LEU A 98 23.91 -5.06 32.25
N VAL A 99 25.19 -5.41 32.25
CA VAL A 99 26.16 -4.98 31.25
C VAL A 99 26.61 -6.19 30.45
N PHE A 100 26.48 -6.11 29.13
CA PHE A 100 26.84 -7.18 28.20
C PHE A 100 27.77 -6.65 27.12
N ILE A 101 28.64 -7.53 26.61
CA ILE A 101 29.34 -7.31 25.35
C ILE A 101 28.49 -7.90 24.23
N VAL A 102 28.26 -7.10 23.20
CA VAL A 102 27.32 -7.36 22.10
C VAL A 102 28.05 -7.28 20.76
N ASP A 103 27.50 -7.89 19.71
CA ASP A 103 27.98 -7.65 18.35
C ASP A 103 27.82 -6.19 17.88
N VAL A 104 28.81 -5.71 17.13
CA VAL A 104 28.90 -4.31 16.65
C VAL A 104 27.73 -3.95 15.73
N LYS A 105 27.17 -4.93 15.01
CA LYS A 105 26.05 -4.70 14.09
C LYS A 105 24.68 -4.68 14.76
N ALA A 106 24.61 -4.99 16.06
CA ALA A 106 23.34 -5.15 16.76
C ALA A 106 22.71 -3.79 17.12
N ASN A 107 21.42 -3.66 16.82
CA ASN A 107 20.64 -2.49 17.21
C ASN A 107 19.99 -2.68 18.58
N LYS A 108 19.66 -1.56 19.27
CA LYS A 108 19.01 -1.58 20.60
C LYS A 108 17.73 -2.42 20.65
N HIS A 109 16.94 -2.42 19.58
CA HIS A 109 15.72 -3.24 19.48
C HIS A 109 16.03 -4.74 19.44
N GLN A 110 17.07 -5.13 18.70
CA GLN A 110 17.51 -6.52 18.59
C GLN A 110 18.07 -7.01 19.92
N ILE A 111 18.85 -6.19 20.62
CA ILE A 111 19.39 -6.51 21.95
C ILE A 111 18.25 -6.72 22.95
N LYS A 112 17.25 -5.83 22.96
CA LYS A 112 16.07 -5.95 23.83
C LYS A 112 15.28 -7.23 23.55
N GLN A 113 15.09 -7.57 22.28
CA GLN A 113 14.40 -8.81 21.90
C GLN A 113 15.22 -10.04 22.28
N ALA A 114 16.53 -10.03 22.02
CA ALA A 114 17.41 -11.16 22.32
C ALA A 114 17.49 -11.44 23.83
N MET A 115 17.59 -10.39 24.65
CA MET A 115 17.54 -10.50 26.12
C MET A 115 16.20 -11.08 26.62
N LYS A 116 15.10 -10.69 25.98
CA LYS A 116 13.78 -11.23 26.29
C LYS A 116 13.67 -12.70 25.91
N THR A 117 14.21 -13.12 24.76
CA THR A 117 14.12 -14.52 24.31
C THR A 117 15.08 -15.44 25.06
N LEU A 118 16.30 -14.98 25.36
CA LEU A 118 17.33 -15.83 25.98
C LEU A 118 17.17 -15.96 27.49
N CYS A 119 16.77 -14.88 28.16
CA CYS A 119 16.72 -14.81 29.62
C CYS A 119 15.31 -14.57 30.18
N ASP A 120 14.30 -14.41 29.32
CA ASP A 120 12.91 -14.08 29.71
C ASP A 120 12.78 -12.79 30.56
N ILE A 121 13.70 -11.83 30.35
CA ILE A 121 13.73 -10.57 31.09
C ILE A 121 13.06 -9.44 30.30
N GLY A 122 12.18 -8.68 30.98
CA GLY A 122 11.61 -7.44 30.46
C GLY A 122 12.60 -6.27 30.50
N VAL A 123 13.20 -5.91 29.37
CA VAL A 123 14.16 -4.78 29.32
C VAL A 123 13.44 -3.43 29.22
N ALA A 124 13.64 -2.56 30.21
CA ALA A 124 13.11 -1.19 30.20
C ALA A 124 13.80 -0.32 29.14
N LYS A 125 15.14 -0.21 29.18
CA LYS A 125 15.93 0.66 28.31
C LYS A 125 17.31 0.06 28.02
N VAL A 126 17.76 0.15 26.77
CA VAL A 126 19.13 -0.22 26.34
C VAL A 126 19.94 1.05 26.11
N LYS A 127 21.12 1.12 26.74
CA LYS A 127 22.10 2.20 26.56
C LYS A 127 23.23 1.71 25.63
N PRO A 128 23.79 2.59 24.78
CA PRO A 128 25.03 2.29 24.07
C PRO A 128 26.23 2.28 25.03
#